data_AF-A0ABD5MM43-F1
#
_entry.id   AF-A0ABD5MM43-F1
#
_cell.length_a   1.000
_cell.length_b   1.000
_cell.length_c   1.000
_cell.angle_alpha   90.00
_cell.angle_beta   90.00
_cell.angle_gamma   90.00
#
_symmetry.space_group_name_H-M   'P 1'
#
loop_
_entity.id
_entity.type
_entity.pdbx_description
1 polymer ?
#
loop_
_entity_poly.entity_id
_entity_poly.type
_entity_poly.pdbx_seq_one_letter_code
_entity_poly.pdbx_strand_id
1 'polypeptide(L)' 'MQRTVVLGAVLMLVGTVLFFPSLGPQSGSLASWALVPAAALLTYGTYLVGTSEPGRAV' A
#
# COMPACT_ATOMS: atom_id res chain seq x y z
N MET A 1 -1.84 4.53 -19.92
CA MET A 1 -1.50 4.67 -18.49
C MET A 1 -0.01 4.49 -18.32
N GLN A 2 0.65 5.40 -17.61
CA GLN A 2 2.08 5.26 -17.30
C GLN A 2 2.27 4.00 -16.42
N ARG A 3 3.28 3.19 -16.71
CA ARG A 3 3.50 1.88 -16.06
C ARG A 3 3.65 2.01 -14.53
N THR A 4 4.23 3.11 -14.06
CA THR A 4 4.40 3.47 -12.64
C THR A 4 3.08 3.71 -11.92
N VAL A 5 2.10 4.36 -12.56
CA VAL A 5 0.76 4.56 -11.99
C VAL A 5 0.08 3.22 -11.74
N VAL A 6 0.13 2.33 -12.71
CA VAL A 6 -0.48 0.99 -12.61
C VAL A 6 0.19 0.18 -11.51
N LEU A 7 1.52 0.19 -11.47
CA LEU A 7 2.29 -0.48 -10.42
C LEU A 7 1.93 0.08 -9.03
N GLY A 8 1.90 1.41 -8.88
CA GLY A 8 1.55 2.08 -7.65
C GLY A 8 0.14 1.73 -7.17
N ALA A 9 -0.84 1.75 -8.07
CA ALA A 9 -2.22 1.35 -7.77
C ALA A 9 -2.32 -0.13 -7.34
N VAL A 10 -1.58 -1.03 -7.99
CA VAL A 10 -1.53 -2.45 -7.60
C VAL A 10 -0.92 -2.61 -6.21
N LEU A 11 0.18 -1.91 -5.91
CA LEU A 11 0.80 -1.94 -4.58
C LEU A 11 -0.16 -1.43 -3.49
N MET A 12 -0.91 -0.36 -3.78
CA MET A 12 -1.94 0.13 -2.88
C MET A 12 -2.99 -0.94 -2.59
N LEU A 13 -3.54 -1.57 -3.64
CA LEU A 13 -4.54 -2.63 -3.49
C LEU A 13 -4.01 -3.80 -2.67
N VAL A 14 -2.81 -4.28 -2.97
CA VAL A 14 -2.19 -5.38 -2.23
C VAL A 14 -1.96 -5.00 -0.76
N GLY A 15 -1.41 -3.80 -0.51
CA GLY A 15 -1.20 -3.30 0.85
C GLY A 15 -2.50 -3.15 1.64
N THR A 16 -3.57 -2.66 1.01
CA THR A 16 -4.90 -2.58 1.62
C THR A 16 -5.44 -3.96 1.96
N VAL A 17 -5.36 -4.92 1.04
CA VAL A 17 -5.80 -6.31 1.29
C VAL A 17 -5.01 -6.94 2.44
N LEU A 18 -3.70 -6.67 2.51
CA LEU A 18 -2.85 -7.18 3.59
C LEU A 18 -3.19 -6.58 4.96
N PHE A 19 -3.89 -5.44 4.98
CA PHE A 19 -4.40 -4.78 6.19
C PHE A 19 -5.69 -5.42 6.73
N PHE A 20 -6.45 -6.17 5.92
CA PHE A 20 -7.71 -6.81 6.36
C PHE A 20 -7.58 -7.73 7.59
N PRO A 21 -6.59 -8.65 7.67
CA PRO A 21 -6.48 -9.55 8.81
C PRO A 21 -6.20 -8.85 10.14
N SER A 22 -5.72 -7.59 10.14
CA SER A 22 -5.49 -6.83 11.36
C SER A 22 -6.70 -6.05 11.86
N LEU A 23 -7.84 -6.06 11.16
CA LEU A 23 -9.05 -5.34 11.56
C LEU A 23 -9.84 -6.07 12.66
N GLY A 24 -9.57 -7.36 12.88
CA GLY A 24 -10.27 -8.16 13.87
C GLY A 24 -9.74 -7.94 15.31
N PRO A 25 -10.61 -7.96 16.34
CA PRO A 25 -10.21 -7.76 17.74
C PRO A 25 -9.29 -8.85 18.32
N GLN A 26 -9.05 -9.94 17.58
CA GLN A 26 -8.10 -11.01 17.92
C GLN A 26 -7.08 -11.24 16.80
N SER A 27 -6.65 -10.17 16.12
CA SER A 27 -5.56 -10.27 15.16
C SER A 27 -4.29 -10.76 15.87
N GLY A 28 -3.96 -12.05 15.72
CA GLY A 28 -2.81 -12.66 16.36
C GLY A 28 -1.49 -12.05 15.89
N SER A 29 -0.37 -12.37 16.56
CA SER A 29 0.95 -11.77 16.29
C SER A 29 1.34 -11.80 14.80
N LEU A 30 0.93 -12.82 14.04
CA LEU A 30 1.18 -12.93 12.62
C LEU A 30 0.53 -11.79 11.80
N ALA A 31 -0.69 -11.39 12.16
CA ALA A 31 -1.37 -10.26 11.53
C ALA A 31 -0.66 -8.92 11.87
N SER A 32 -0.15 -8.78 13.08
CA SER A 32 0.66 -7.60 13.47
C SER A 32 1.96 -7.52 12.67
N TRP A 33 2.61 -8.65 12.40
CA TRP A 33 3.80 -8.69 11.53
C TRP A 33 3.48 -8.38 10.07
N ALA A 34 2.28 -8.76 9.59
CA ALA A 34 1.82 -8.43 8.24
C ALA A 34 1.54 -6.93 8.03
N LEU A 35 1.33 -6.16 9.10
CA LEU A 35 1.17 -4.70 9.01
C LEU A 35 2.42 -4.00 8.47
N VAL A 36 3.60 -4.52 8.76
CA VAL A 36 4.88 -3.94 8.30
C VAL A 36 4.96 -3.93 6.77
N PRO A 37 4.84 -5.07 6.06
CA PRO A 37 4.79 -5.05 4.60
C PRO A 37 3.55 -4.35 4.07
N ALA A 38 2.40 -4.40 4.75
CA ALA A 38 1.19 -3.68 4.32
C ALA A 38 1.44 -2.17 4.24
N ALA A 39 2.01 -1.59 5.30
CA ALA A 39 2.35 -0.18 5.38
C ALA A 39 3.41 0.20 4.33
N ALA A 40 4.43 -0.64 4.13
CA ALA A 40 5.46 -0.40 3.11
C ALA A 40 4.87 -0.38 1.69
N LEU A 41 4.00 -1.34 1.36
CA LEU A 41 3.32 -1.42 0.07
C LEU A 41 2.43 -0.20 -0.17
N LEU A 42 1.66 0.21 0.82
CA LEU A 42 0.80 1.40 0.74
C LEU A 42 1.64 2.66 0.53
N THR A 43 2.72 2.82 1.30
CA THR A 43 3.62 3.99 1.23
C THR A 43 4.30 4.10 -0.13
N TYR A 44 4.81 2.98 -0.63
CA TYR A 44 5.46 2.98 -1.94
C TYR A 44 4.45 3.15 -3.08
N GLY A 45 3.26 2.56 -2.94
CA GLY A 45 2.15 2.76 -3.86
C GLY A 45 1.74 4.23 -3.98
N THR A 46 1.50 4.91 -2.86
CA THR A 46 1.18 6.36 -2.84
C THR A 46 2.29 7.19 -3.41
N TYR A 47 3.55 6.91 -3.07
CA TYR A 47 4.67 7.63 -3.65
C TYR A 47 4.71 7.51 -5.19
N LEU A 48 4.58 6.30 -5.72
CA LEU A 48 4.60 6.07 -7.16
C LEU A 48 3.44 6.76 -7.89
N VAL A 49 2.24 6.71 -7.32
CA VAL A 49 1.07 7.37 -7.91
C VAL A 49 1.19 8.89 -7.81
N GLY A 50 1.54 9.43 -6.65
CA GLY A 50 1.65 10.88 -6.39
C GLY A 50 2.80 11.58 -7.11
N THR A 51 3.78 10.83 -7.63
CA THR A 51 4.91 11.37 -8.41
C THR A 51 4.84 11.06 -9.92
N SER A 52 3.72 10.49 -10.39
CA SER A 52 3.56 10.05 -11.78
C SER A 52 3.49 11.20 -12.80
N GLU A 53 3.04 12.37 -12.36
CA GLU A 53 2.86 13.54 -13.21
C GLU A 53 3.81 14.66 -12.80
N PRO A 54 4.37 15.40 -13.76
CA PRO A 54 5.20 16.55 -13.48
C PRO A 54 4.36 17.64 -12.78
N GLY A 55 4.76 18.02 -11.56
CA GLY A 55 4.02 18.96 -10.73
C GLY A 55 4.40 18.82 -9.25
N ARG A 56 3.66 19.50 -8.37
CA ARG A 56 3.78 19.26 -6.93
C ARG A 56 3.29 17.84 -6.65
N ALA A 57 4.14 17.01 -6.06
CA ALA A 57 3.72 15.72 -5.53
C ALA A 57 2.64 15.93 -4.47
N VAL A 58 1.55 15.17 -4.56
CA VAL A 58 0.41 15.16 -3.62
C VAL A 58 0.22 13.79 -3.00
#